data_AF-A0AAW2VLZ2-F1
#
_entry.id   AF-A0AAW2VLZ2-F1
#
_cell.length_a   1.000
_cell.length_b   1.000
_cell.length_c   1.000
_cell.angle_alpha   90.00
_cell.angle_beta   90.00
_cell.angle_gamma   90.00
#
_symmetry.space_group_name_H-M   'P 1'
#
loop_
_entity.id
_entity.type
_entity.pdbx_description
1 polymer ?
#
loop_
_entity_poly.entity_id
_entity_poly.type
_entity_poly.pdbx_seq_one_letter_code
_entity_poly.pdbx_strand_id
1 'polypeptide(L)'
;MRLGDAKGNLVHELPGVLWANRTIPRESTQETPINLVYGTEAILPAEIGEETWRVRFYDNTRNLESTREDLDLVEEKRETTERRICLYKSKIARAYDNKVPPHKFEEGDLVLWETEGTGPCRKIRC
;
A
#
# COMPACT_ATOMS: atom_id res chain seq x y z
N MET A 1 -7.38 11.34 3.56
CA MET A 1 -8.83 11.07 3.58
C MET A 1 -9.22 10.68 5.01
N ARG A 2 -9.83 11.58 5.78
CA ARG A 2 -10.30 11.31 7.15
C ARG A 2 -11.75 10.85 7.07
N LEU A 3 -12.00 9.58 7.35
CA LEU A 3 -13.35 9.05 7.54
C LEU A 3 -13.84 9.49 8.92
N GLY A 4 -14.49 10.65 8.99
CA GLY A 4 -15.21 11.09 10.17
C GLY A 4 -16.52 10.30 10.33
N ASP A 5 -16.77 9.83 11.54
CA ASP A 5 -18.07 9.32 12.07
C ASP A 5 -18.81 8.22 11.27
N ALA A 6 -18.10 7.39 10.50
CA ALA A 6 -18.69 6.48 9.52
C ALA A 6 -18.70 4.98 9.89
N LYS A 7 -18.95 4.59 11.15
CA LYS A 7 -19.08 3.14 11.47
C LYS A 7 -20.22 2.47 10.69
N GLY A 8 -21.28 3.21 10.34
CA GLY A 8 -22.43 2.70 9.56
C GLY A 8 -22.27 2.81 8.04
N ASN A 9 -21.50 3.78 7.53
CA ASN A 9 -21.35 4.02 6.09
C ASN A 9 -20.21 3.21 5.44
N LEU A 10 -19.37 2.56 6.26
CA LEU A 10 -18.22 1.77 5.83
C LEU A 10 -18.60 0.73 4.77
N VAL A 11 -19.74 0.04 4.93
CA VAL A 11 -20.18 -1.02 4.01
C VAL A 11 -20.45 -0.46 2.61
N HIS A 12 -21.00 0.74 2.51
CA HIS A 12 -21.34 1.36 1.24
C HIS A 12 -20.12 2.00 0.55
N GLU A 13 -19.13 2.43 1.33
CA GLU A 13 -17.89 3.05 0.83
C GLU A 13 -16.77 2.02 0.54
N LEU A 14 -16.85 0.83 1.15
CA LEU A 14 -15.83 -0.22 1.03
C LEU A 14 -15.46 -0.56 -0.42
N PRO A 15 -16.41 -0.72 -1.37
CA PRO A 15 -16.06 -1.01 -2.76
C PRO A 15 -15.20 0.08 -3.39
N GLY A 16 -15.53 1.35 -3.13
CA GLY A 16 -14.76 2.49 -3.64
C GLY A 16 -13.36 2.58 -3.01
N VAL A 17 -13.25 2.33 -1.70
CA VAL A 17 -11.95 2.29 -1.01
C VAL A 17 -11.07 1.16 -1.53
N LEU A 18 -11.64 -0.03 -1.72
CA LEU A 18 -10.93 -1.18 -2.30
C LEU A 18 -10.48 -0.89 -3.73
N TRP A 19 -11.33 -0.25 -4.53
CA TRP A 19 -10.98 0.14 -5.90
C TRP A 19 -9.80 1.12 -5.91
N ALA A 20 -9.91 2.22 -5.17
CA ALA A 20 -8.85 3.22 -5.03
C ALA A 20 -7.53 2.60 -4.55
N ASN A 21 -7.59 1.65 -3.60
CA ASN A 21 -6.39 0.96 -3.13
C ASN A 21 -5.68 0.16 -4.22
N ARG A 22 -6.43 -0.40 -5.18
CA ARG A 22 -5.90 -1.25 -6.26
C ARG A 22 -5.38 -0.46 -7.45
N THR A 23 -5.96 0.70 -7.74
CA THR A 23 -5.68 1.46 -8.96
C THR A 23 -4.86 2.73 -8.76
N ILE A 24 -4.64 3.17 -7.53
CA ILE A 24 -3.79 4.34 -7.23
C ILE A 24 -2.35 3.86 -6.98
N PRO A 25 -1.34 4.47 -7.63
CA PRO A 25 0.06 4.13 -7.38
C PRO A 25 0.42 4.52 -5.95
N ARG A 26 1.12 3.63 -5.24
CA ARG A 26 1.55 3.91 -3.87
C ARG A 26 2.89 4.64 -3.89
N GLU A 27 3.08 5.61 -3.00
CA GLU A 27 4.37 6.33 -2.92
C GLU A 27 5.57 5.40 -2.71
N SER A 28 5.38 4.31 -1.96
CA SER A 28 6.41 3.32 -1.66
C SER A 28 6.83 2.46 -2.86
N THR A 29 5.93 2.22 -3.81
CA THR A 29 6.15 1.34 -4.97
C THR A 29 6.31 2.13 -6.27
N GLN A 30 5.68 3.31 -6.34
CA GLN A 30 5.41 4.09 -7.56
C GLN A 30 4.62 3.31 -8.63
N GLU A 31 4.04 2.19 -8.23
CA GLU A 31 3.29 1.26 -9.08
C GLU A 31 1.91 1.02 -8.48
N THR A 32 0.92 0.79 -9.34
CA THR A 32 -0.43 0.38 -8.92
C THR A 32 -0.44 -1.11 -8.56
N PRO A 33 -1.13 -1.53 -7.50
CA PRO A 33 -1.24 -2.96 -7.18
C PRO A 33 -1.83 -3.81 -8.32
N ILE A 34 -2.74 -3.25 -9.12
CA ILE A 34 -3.32 -3.96 -10.26
C ILE A 34 -2.28 -4.28 -11.35
N ASN A 35 -1.38 -3.33 -11.64
CA ASN A 35 -0.28 -3.52 -12.60
C ASN A 35 0.69 -4.61 -12.12
N LEU A 36 0.98 -4.67 -10.83
CA LEU A 36 1.88 -5.70 -10.28
C LEU A 36 1.28 -7.11 -10.32
N VAL A 37 -0.04 -7.25 -10.18
CA VAL A 37 -0.71 -8.56 -10.19
C VAL A 37 -0.93 -9.04 -11.63
N TYR A 38 -1.48 -8.18 -12.49
CA TYR A 38 -1.94 -8.57 -13.82
C TYR A 38 -1.00 -8.14 -14.97
N GLY A 39 0.04 -7.37 -14.68
CA GLY A 39 1.01 -6.87 -15.67
C GLY A 39 0.58 -5.60 -16.41
N THR A 40 -0.70 -5.23 -16.31
CA THR A 40 -1.28 -4.09 -17.04
C THR A 40 -2.11 -3.19 -16.14
N GLU A 41 -2.21 -1.91 -16.51
CA GLU A 41 -3.08 -0.96 -15.81
C GLU A 41 -4.55 -1.13 -16.18
N ALA A 42 -5.42 -1.19 -15.16
CA ALA A 42 -6.86 -1.25 -15.37
C ALA A 42 -7.44 0.11 -15.80
N ILE A 43 -8.45 0.06 -16.68
CA ILE A 43 -9.27 1.21 -17.03
C ILE A 43 -10.16 1.56 -15.83
N LEU A 44 -10.16 2.82 -15.41
CA LEU A 44 -10.99 3.28 -14.30
C LEU A 44 -12.44 3.45 -14.76
N PRO A 45 -13.45 3.20 -13.90
CA PRO A 45 -14.84 3.48 -14.22
C PRO A 45 -15.10 4.93 -14.63
N ALA A 46 -14.38 5.88 -14.02
CA ALA A 46 -14.43 7.28 -14.39
C ALA A 46 -13.93 7.53 -15.82
N GLU A 47 -12.91 6.78 -16.28
CA GLU A 47 -12.41 6.90 -17.65
C GLU A 47 -13.43 6.44 -18.69
N ILE A 48 -14.26 5.46 -18.34
CA ILE A 48 -15.37 4.99 -19.18
C ILE A 48 -16.46 6.05 -19.28
N GLY A 49 -16.85 6.65 -18.14
CA GLY A 49 -17.89 7.69 -18.11
C GLY A 49 -17.49 8.96 -18.86
N GLU A 50 -16.23 9.36 -18.77
CA GLU A 50 -15.68 10.53 -19.48
C GLU A 50 -15.24 10.23 -20.92
N GLU A 51 -15.35 8.96 -21.35
CA GLU A 51 -14.82 8.47 -22.63
C GLU A 51 -13.39 8.95 -22.88
N THR A 52 -12.44 8.59 -22.03
CA THR A 52 -11.05 9.04 -22.21
C THR A 52 -10.44 8.47 -23.49
N TRP A 53 -9.23 8.94 -23.83
CA TRP A 53 -8.52 8.48 -25.04
C TRP A 53 -8.38 6.97 -25.12
N ARG A 54 -8.11 6.29 -23.99
CA ARG A 54 -8.02 4.82 -23.91
C ARG A 54 -9.31 4.13 -24.33
N VAL A 55 -10.46 4.73 -24.03
CA VAL A 55 -11.79 4.19 -24.31
C VAL A 55 -12.22 4.52 -25.74
N ARG A 56 -12.05 5.78 -26.18
CA ARG A 56 -12.45 6.24 -27.53
C ARG A 56 -11.68 5.56 -28.65
N PHE A 57 -10.40 5.28 -28.44
CA PHE A 57 -9.51 4.70 -29.44
C PHE A 57 -9.12 3.26 -29.10
N TYR A 58 -9.99 2.56 -28.35
CA TYR A 58 -9.79 1.15 -28.05
C TYR A 58 -9.73 0.32 -29.34
N ASP A 59 -8.63 -0.39 -29.51
CA ASP A 59 -8.42 -1.37 -30.58
C ASP A 59 -7.92 -2.66 -29.95
N ASN A 60 -8.71 -3.73 -30.11
CA ASN A 60 -8.44 -5.02 -29.49
C ASN A 60 -7.10 -5.60 -29.94
N THR A 61 -6.75 -5.48 -31.23
CA THR A 61 -5.52 -6.08 -31.76
C THR A 61 -4.29 -5.41 -31.15
N ARG A 62 -4.23 -4.08 -31.18
CA ARG A 62 -3.15 -3.30 -30.55
C ARG A 62 -3.11 -3.49 -29.04
N ASN A 63 -4.26 -3.61 -28.39
CA ASN A 63 -4.32 -3.83 -26.95
C ASN A 63 -3.75 -5.21 -26.55
N LEU A 64 -4.03 -6.25 -27.34
CA LEU A 64 -3.46 -7.59 -27.12
C LEU A 64 -1.94 -7.60 -27.29
N GLU A 65 -1.42 -6.91 -28.31
CA GLU A 65 0.02 -6.75 -28.52
C GLU A 65 0.67 -6.03 -27.33
N SER A 66 0.14 -4.87 -26.94
CA SER A 66 0.63 -4.11 -25.78
C SER A 66 0.54 -4.93 -24.48
N THR A 67 -0.54 -5.68 -24.27
CA THR A 67 -0.70 -6.54 -23.08
C THR A 67 0.35 -7.63 -23.04
N ARG A 68 0.73 -8.18 -24.20
CA ARG A 68 1.79 -9.19 -24.29
C ARG A 68 3.13 -8.61 -23.88
N GLU A 69 3.49 -7.43 -24.39
CA GLU A 69 4.72 -6.74 -24.01
C GLU A 69 4.74 -6.43 -22.50
N ASP A 70 3.62 -5.95 -21.97
CA ASP A 70 3.47 -5.68 -20.54
C ASP A 70 3.64 -6.93 -19.66
N LEU A 71 3.14 -8.08 -20.11
CA LEU A 71 3.31 -9.37 -19.45
C LEU A 71 4.75 -9.87 -19.52
N ASP A 72 5.46 -9.63 -20.63
CA ASP A 72 6.88 -9.96 -20.74
C ASP A 72 7.74 -9.15 -19.75
N LEU A 73 7.32 -7.90 -19.44
CA LEU A 73 8.01 -6.99 -18.52
C LEU A 73 7.51 -7.06 -17.06
N VAL A 74 6.46 -7.81 -16.76
CA VAL A 74 5.82 -7.79 -15.42
C VAL A 74 6.78 -8.21 -14.32
N GLU A 75 7.66 -9.18 -14.60
CA GLU A 75 8.59 -9.69 -13.60
C GLU A 75 9.67 -8.65 -13.28
N GLU A 76 10.19 -7.95 -14.29
CA GLU A 76 11.13 -6.84 -14.09
C GLU A 76 10.50 -5.70 -13.26
N LYS A 77 9.22 -5.38 -13.52
CA LYS A 77 8.44 -4.42 -12.73
C LYS A 77 8.32 -4.87 -11.26
N ARG A 78 8.08 -6.17 -11.02
CA ARG A 78 7.97 -6.75 -9.66
C ARG A 78 9.29 -6.69 -8.91
N GLU A 79 10.39 -7.12 -9.53
CA GLU A 79 11.73 -7.07 -8.93
C GLU A 79 12.14 -5.64 -8.57
N THR A 80 11.90 -4.70 -9.50
CA THR A 80 12.18 -3.28 -9.28
C THR A 80 11.35 -2.73 -8.12
N THR A 81 10.08 -3.13 -8.04
CA THR A 81 9.18 -2.72 -6.96
C THR A 81 9.59 -3.32 -5.62
N GLU A 82 10.00 -4.59 -5.57
CA GLU A 82 10.48 -5.23 -4.36
C GLU A 82 11.71 -4.49 -3.80
N ARG A 83 12.66 -4.15 -4.68
CA ARG A 83 13.84 -3.35 -4.31
C ARG A 83 13.42 -2.00 -3.71
N ARG A 84 12.46 -1.31 -4.32
CA ARG A 84 11.93 -0.04 -3.81
C ARG A 84 11.27 -0.20 -2.44
N ILE A 85 10.44 -1.22 -2.25
CA ILE A 85 9.79 -1.52 -0.96
C ILE A 85 10.83 -1.77 0.12
N CYS A 86 11.85 -2.57 -0.18
CA CYS A 86 12.94 -2.84 0.76
C CYS A 86 13.64 -1.54 1.18
N LEU A 87 14.02 -0.69 0.21
CA LEU A 87 14.64 0.61 0.49
C LEU A 87 13.72 1.54 1.29
N TYR A 88 12.43 1.57 0.96
CA TYR A 88 11.44 2.38 1.66
C TYR A 88 11.27 1.94 3.11
N LYS A 89 11.15 0.63 3.36
CA LYS A 89 11.09 0.05 4.71
C LYS A 89 12.36 0.36 5.51
N SER A 90 13.53 0.18 4.92
CA SER A 90 14.82 0.51 5.57
C SER A 90 14.93 2.00 5.90
N LYS A 91 14.45 2.90 5.03
CA LYS A 91 14.40 4.34 5.30
C LYS A 91 13.49 4.66 6.49
N ILE A 92 12.30 4.04 6.55
CA ILE A 92 11.36 4.23 7.66
C ILE A 92 11.94 3.69 8.97
N ALA A 93 12.47 2.47 8.96
CA ALA A 93 13.09 1.85 10.13
C ALA A 93 14.20 2.75 10.68
N ARG A 94 15.13 3.19 9.84
CA ARG A 94 16.19 4.12 10.25
C ARG A 94 15.65 5.45 10.79
N ALA A 95 14.60 6.00 10.18
CA ALA A 95 13.98 7.24 10.66
C ALA A 95 13.31 7.06 12.05
N TYR A 96 12.75 5.88 12.31
CA TYR A 96 12.21 5.51 13.62
C TYR A 96 13.32 5.30 14.64
N ASP A 97 14.33 4.50 14.31
CA ASP A 97 15.46 4.20 15.19
C ASP A 97 16.25 5.47 15.57
N ASN A 98 16.37 6.43 14.64
CA ASN A 98 16.99 7.72 14.94
C ASN A 98 16.15 8.59 15.90
N LYS A 99 14.83 8.40 15.94
CA LYS A 99 13.93 9.13 16.84
C LYS A 99 13.80 8.47 18.21
N VAL A 100 13.98 7.15 18.28
CA VAL A 100 13.89 6.38 19.52
C VAL A 100 15.30 6.21 20.06
N PRO A 101 15.72 6.97 21.09
CA PRO A 101 17.02 6.77 21.68
C PRO A 101 17.13 5.33 22.19
N PRO A 102 18.23 4.62 21.90
CA PRO A 102 18.42 3.27 22.41
C PRO A 102 18.44 3.32 23.93
N HIS A 103 17.46 2.69 24.56
CA HIS A 103 17.39 2.55 26.01
C HIS A 103 17.86 1.15 26.39
N LYS A 104 18.86 1.09 27.27
CA LYS A 104 19.32 -0.16 27.87
C LYS A 104 18.61 -0.30 29.21
N PHE A 105 17.97 -1.44 29.43
CA PHE A 105 17.41 -1.78 30.73
C PHE A 105 18.44 -2.59 31.50
N GLU A 106 18.63 -2.26 32.77
CA GLU A 106 19.45 -3.04 33.70
C GLU A 106 18.55 -3.91 34.61
N GLU A 107 19.11 -4.99 35.15
CA GLU A 107 18.41 -5.89 36.06
C GLU A 107 17.95 -5.10 37.30
N GLY A 108 16.64 -5.05 37.54
CA GLY A 108 16.07 -4.23 38.61
C GLY A 108 15.27 -3.01 38.16
N ASP A 109 15.40 -2.58 36.90
CA ASP A 109 14.67 -1.44 36.34
C ASP A 109 13.16 -1.73 36.24
N LEU A 110 12.33 -0.71 36.49
CA LEU A 110 10.88 -0.82 36.35
C LEU A 110 10.48 -0.48 34.91
N VAL A 111 9.96 -1.47 34.18
CA VAL A 111 9.45 -1.31 32.82
C VAL A 111 7.93 -1.40 32.81
N LEU A 112 7.30 -0.59 31.95
CA LEU A 112 5.86 -0.63 31.74
C LEU A 112 5.56 -1.70 30.71
N TRP A 113 4.87 -2.75 31.15
CA TRP A 113 4.32 -3.77 30.27
C TRP A 113 2.89 -3.41 29.91
N GLU A 114 2.65 -3.25 28.60
CA GLU A 114 1.31 -3.14 28.06
C GLU A 114 0.71 -4.55 27.96
N THR A 115 -0.37 -4.79 28.69
CA THR A 115 -1.14 -6.04 28.55
C THR A 115 -2.06 -5.92 27.35
N GLU A 116 -2.24 -6.98 26.56
CA GLU A 116 -3.20 -6.99 25.46
C GLU A 116 -4.63 -6.82 25.99
N GLY A 117 -5.10 -5.57 26.08
CA GLY A 117 -6.42 -5.19 26.61
C GLY A 117 -6.44 -3.81 27.25
N THR A 118 -7.63 -3.24 27.46
CA THR A 118 -7.85 -1.92 28.09
C THR A 118 -7.58 -1.91 29.61
N GLY A 119 -6.66 -2.76 30.07
CA GLY A 119 -6.22 -2.83 31.46
C GLY A 119 -5.13 -1.79 31.75
N PRO A 120 -4.92 -1.42 33.03
CA PRO A 120 -3.85 -0.52 33.39
C PRO A 120 -2.48 -1.16 33.11
N CYS A 121 -1.56 -0.38 32.53
CA CYS A 121 -0.19 -0.81 32.31
C CYS A 121 0.44 -1.26 33.62
N ARG A 122 1.07 -2.44 33.61
CA ARG A 122 1.71 -3.01 34.79
C ARG A 122 3.18 -2.60 34.82
N LYS A 123 3.66 -2.16 35.97
CA LYS A 123 5.11 -2.01 36.20
C LYS A 123 5.67 -3.38 36.56
N ILE A 124 6.54 -3.92 35.72
CA ILE A 124 7.29 -5.13 35.98
C ILE A 124 8.77 -4.78 36.13
N ARG A 125 9.54 -5.63 36.78
CA ARG A 125 10.99 -5.47 36.89
C ARG A 125 11.65 -6.16 35.70
N CYS A 126 12.62 -5.50 35.06
CA CYS A 126 13.40 -6.06 33.96
C CYS A 126 14.26 -7.24 34.42
#